data_AF-A0A7W0Z096-F1
#
_entry.id   AF-A0A7W0Z096-F1
#
_cell.length_a   1.000
_cell.length_b   1.000
_cell.length_c   1.000
_cell.angle_alpha   90.00
_cell.angle_beta   90.00
_cell.angle_gamma   90.00
#
_symmetry.space_group_name_H-M   'P 1'
#
loop_
_entity.id
_entity.type
_entity.pdbx_description
1 polymer ?
#
loop_
_entity_poly.entity_id
_entity_poly.type
_entity_poly.pdbx_seq_one_letter_code
_entity_poly.pdbx_strand_id
1 'polypeptide(L)'
;SEKPFFSELVEFITSAPTLALALEGESAISVVRTTMGATNPVDASPGTIRGDLALAMPDNLVHGSDSAESAERELSLWFGEGELV
;
A
#
# COMPACT_ATOMS: atom_id res chain seq x y z
N SER A 1 -20.58 -7.18 -0.77
CA SER A 1 -20.88 -5.88 -1.40
C SER A 1 -19.84 -5.66 -2.48
N GLU A 2 -20.20 -5.71 -3.75
CA GLU A 2 -19.27 -5.39 -4.83
C GLU A 2 -19.16 -3.86 -4.88
N LYS A 3 -18.01 -3.34 -4.46
CA LYS A 3 -17.72 -1.92 -4.65
C LYS A 3 -17.63 -1.69 -6.17
N PRO A 4 -18.28 -0.66 -6.74
CA PRO A 4 -18.33 -0.47 -8.20
C PRO A 4 -16.96 -0.40 -8.88
N PHE A 5 -15.94 0.00 -8.15
CA PHE A 5 -14.55 0.15 -8.61
C PHE A 5 -13.68 -1.11 -8.42
N PHE A 6 -14.22 -2.22 -7.88
CA PHE A 6 -13.39 -3.37 -7.51
C PHE A 6 -12.75 -4.05 -8.72
N SER A 7 -13.50 -4.24 -9.82
CA SER A 7 -12.97 -4.84 -11.05
C SER A 7 -11.83 -4.01 -11.64
N GLU A 8 -12.03 -2.69 -11.75
CA GLU A 8 -11.02 -1.76 -12.24
C GLU A 8 -9.77 -1.74 -11.35
N LEU A 9 -9.94 -1.83 -10.03
CA LEU A 9 -8.82 -1.93 -9.09
C LEU A 9 -8.00 -3.21 -9.32
N VAL A 10 -8.66 -4.35 -9.55
CA VAL A 10 -7.96 -5.63 -9.84
C VAL A 10 -7.19 -5.53 -11.15
N GLU A 11 -7.79 -4.97 -12.20
CA GLU A 11 -7.12 -4.73 -13.48
C GLU A 11 -5.89 -3.83 -13.30
N PHE A 12 -6.02 -2.75 -12.53
CA PHE A 12 -4.92 -1.82 -12.27
C PHE A 12 -3.74 -2.50 -11.56
N ILE A 13 -3.96 -3.15 -10.40
CA ILE A 13 -2.87 -3.73 -9.61
C ILE A 13 -2.18 -4.93 -10.30
N THR A 14 -2.84 -5.55 -11.28
CA THR A 14 -2.29 -6.67 -12.06
C THR A 14 -1.76 -6.26 -13.44
N SER A 15 -1.88 -4.98 -13.81
CA SER A 15 -1.47 -4.47 -15.13
C SER A 15 0.06 -4.42 -15.33
N ALA A 16 0.84 -4.44 -14.25
CA ALA A 16 2.30 -4.38 -14.28
C ALA A 16 2.92 -5.12 -13.07
N PRO A 17 4.23 -5.45 -13.12
CA PRO A 17 4.93 -6.01 -11.97
C PRO A 17 4.86 -5.09 -10.74
N THR A 18 4.66 -5.70 -9.57
CA THR A 18 4.63 -4.99 -8.28
C THR A 18 5.85 -5.36 -7.45
N LEU A 19 6.40 -4.39 -6.71
CA LEU A 19 7.44 -4.63 -5.71
C LEU A 19 6.79 -4.83 -4.34
N ALA A 20 6.85 -6.05 -3.80
CA ALA A 20 6.41 -6.35 -2.44
C ALA A 20 7.57 -6.17 -1.45
N LEU A 21 7.29 -5.54 -0.30
CA LEU A 21 8.27 -5.30 0.76
C LEU A 21 7.69 -5.78 2.10
N ALA A 22 8.52 -6.45 2.90
CA ALA A 22 8.28 -6.68 4.32
C ALA A 22 9.20 -5.75 5.12
N LEU A 23 8.62 -4.89 5.95
CA LEU A 23 9.34 -3.85 6.69
C LEU A 23 9.17 -4.07 8.19
N GLU A 24 10.27 -4.10 8.93
CA GLU A 24 10.28 -4.13 10.39
C GLU A 24 10.80 -2.82 10.99
N GLY A 25 10.40 -2.55 12.23
CA GLY A 25 10.85 -1.37 12.97
C GLY A 25 9.85 -0.92 14.03
N GLU A 26 10.28 0.02 14.87
CA GLU A 26 9.41 0.62 15.87
C GLU A 26 8.24 1.35 15.20
N SER A 27 7.01 1.01 15.59
CA SER A 27 5.79 1.56 15.01
C SER A 27 5.72 1.45 13.47
N ALA A 28 6.30 0.39 12.88
CA ALA A 28 6.50 0.23 11.44
C ALA A 28 5.25 0.60 10.60
N ILE A 29 4.07 0.10 10.97
CA ILE A 29 2.82 0.38 10.26
C ILE A 29 2.52 1.88 10.22
N SER A 30 2.60 2.55 11.38
CA SER A 30 2.36 3.99 11.48
C SER A 30 3.39 4.81 10.69
N VAL A 31 4.66 4.42 10.80
CA VAL A 31 5.77 5.06 10.07
C VAL A 31 5.57 4.92 8.56
N VAL A 32 5.32 3.71 8.06
CA VAL A 32 5.09 3.45 6.64
C VAL A 32 3.87 4.23 6.13
N ARG A 33 2.75 4.21 6.85
CA ARG A 33 1.56 4.99 6.46
C ARG A 33 1.81 6.49 6.43
N THR A 34 2.59 7.00 7.38
CA THR A 34 2.98 8.42 7.40
C THR A 34 3.84 8.77 6.19
N THR A 35 4.81 7.92 5.85
CA THR A 35 5.67 8.08 4.66
C THR A 35 4.88 8.00 3.35
N MET A 36 3.88 7.13 3.27
CA MET A 36 3.02 7.02 2.08
C MET A 36 2.16 8.27 1.86
N GLY A 37 1.59 8.84 2.92
CA GLY A 37 0.62 9.94 2.84
C GLY A 37 -0.83 9.47 2.69
N ALA A 38 -1.76 10.43 2.76
CA ALA A 38 -3.20 10.17 2.68
C ALA A 38 -3.58 9.42 1.39
N THR A 39 -4.64 8.61 1.43
CA THR A 39 -5.08 7.79 0.28
C THR A 39 -5.40 8.63 -0.95
N ASN A 40 -6.03 9.78 -0.75
CA ASN A 40 -6.24 10.78 -1.79
C ASN A 40 -4.99 11.67 -1.89
N PRO A 41 -4.29 11.69 -3.04
CA PRO A 41 -3.08 12.51 -3.20
C PRO A 41 -3.31 14.00 -2.93
N VAL A 42 -4.51 14.52 -3.20
CA VAL A 42 -4.88 15.92 -2.93
C VAL A 42 -4.82 16.26 -1.43
N ASP A 43 -5.07 15.27 -0.58
CA ASP A 43 -5.06 15.41 0.88
C ASP A 43 -3.70 14.98 1.49
N ALA A 44 -2.75 14.55 0.67
CA ALA A 44 -1.44 14.09 1.12
C ALA A 44 -0.46 15.26 1.28
N SER A 45 0.28 15.28 2.39
CA SER A 45 1.26 16.32 2.66
C SER A 45 2.47 16.24 1.69
N PRO A 46 3.06 17.39 1.29
CA PRO A 46 4.33 17.41 0.58
C PRO A 46 5.43 16.63 1.33
N GLY A 47 6.29 15.93 0.59
CA GLY A 47 7.33 15.05 1.14
C GLY A 47 6.87 13.61 1.40
N THR A 48 5.57 13.31 1.25
CA THR A 48 5.07 11.93 1.26
C THR A 48 5.07 11.37 -0.15
N ILE A 49 5.13 10.04 -0.28
CA ILE A 49 5.17 9.38 -1.61
C ILE A 49 3.96 9.81 -2.46
N ARG A 50 2.76 9.82 -1.89
CA ARG A 50 1.54 10.22 -2.61
C ARG A 50 1.46 11.71 -2.85
N GLY A 51 1.90 12.54 -1.89
CA GLY A 51 1.91 13.99 -2.06
C GLY A 51 2.84 14.45 -3.19
N ASP A 52 3.97 13.76 -3.37
CA ASP A 52 5.00 14.18 -4.33
C ASP A 52 4.85 13.51 -5.71
N LEU A 53 4.33 12.28 -5.77
CA LEU A 53 4.41 11.45 -6.99
C LEU A 53 3.06 10.97 -7.53
N ALA A 54 2.01 10.88 -6.71
CA ALA A 54 0.73 10.32 -7.18
C ALA A 54 -0.11 11.36 -7.94
N LEU A 55 -0.85 10.89 -8.94
CA LEU A 55 -1.62 11.76 -9.85
C LEU A 55 -3.12 11.80 -9.51
N ALA A 56 -3.67 10.69 -9.03
CA ALA A 56 -5.10 10.54 -8.75
C ALA A 56 -5.37 9.45 -7.70
N MET A 57 -6.60 9.39 -7.21
CA MET A 57 -7.05 8.40 -6.22
C MET A 57 -6.87 6.93 -6.68
N PRO A 58 -7.25 6.54 -7.91
CA PRO A 58 -7.01 5.18 -8.40
C PRO A 58 -5.51 4.87 -8.56
N ASP A 59 -4.73 5.88 -8.92
CA ASP A 59 -3.31 5.77 -9.27
C ASP A 59 -2.40 6.34 -8.16
N ASN A 60 -2.60 5.90 -6.92
CA ASN A 60 -1.88 6.42 -5.74
C ASN A 60 -0.56 5.70 -5.41
N LEU A 61 -0.03 4.94 -6.38
CA LEU A 61 1.32 4.35 -6.46
C LEU A 61 1.72 3.28 -5.44
N VAL A 62 1.34 3.43 -4.17
CA VAL A 62 1.82 2.59 -3.08
C VAL A 62 0.69 2.09 -2.19
N HIS A 63 0.82 0.83 -1.75
CA HIS A 63 -0.03 0.18 -0.76
C HIS A 63 0.74 -0.04 0.55
N GLY A 64 0.01 -0.13 1.66
CA GLY A 64 0.56 -0.45 2.97
C GLY A 64 -0.55 -0.80 3.94
N SER A 65 -0.29 -1.81 4.78
CA SER A 65 -1.25 -2.33 5.74
C SER A 65 -1.75 -1.24 6.70
N ASP A 66 -3.01 -1.33 7.10
CA ASP A 66 -3.65 -0.32 7.96
C ASP A 66 -3.65 -0.64 9.46
N SER A 67 -3.30 -1.88 9.80
CA SER A 67 -3.37 -2.43 11.14
C SER A 67 -2.45 -3.65 11.26
N ALA A 68 -2.15 -4.06 12.50
CA ALA A 68 -1.35 -5.25 12.75
C ALA A 68 -2.00 -6.52 12.17
N GLU A 69 -3.33 -6.63 12.29
CA GLU A 69 -4.10 -7.73 11.73
C GLU A 69 -4.02 -7.76 10.19
N SER A 70 -4.17 -6.60 9.53
CA SER A 70 -3.98 -6.52 8.08
C SER A 70 -2.55 -6.85 7.67
N ALA A 71 -1.54 -6.39 8.43
CA ALA A 71 -0.14 -6.66 8.12
C ALA A 71 0.20 -8.15 8.19
N GLU A 72 -0.21 -8.85 9.25
CA GLU A 72 0.00 -10.29 9.40
C GLU A 72 -0.64 -11.07 8.23
N ARG A 73 -1.88 -10.70 7.89
CA ARG A 73 -2.65 -11.34 6.81
C ARG A 73 -2.06 -11.06 5.43
N GLU A 74 -1.59 -9.85 5.18
CA GLU A 74 -0.97 -9.44 3.92
C GLU A 74 0.43 -10.03 3.74
N LEU A 75 1.26 -10.05 4.78
CA LEU A 75 2.58 -10.70 4.72
C LEU A 75 2.47 -12.18 4.37
N SER A 76 1.53 -12.89 5.01
CA SER A 76 1.25 -14.31 4.72
C SER A 76 0.69 -14.56 3.32
N LEU A 77 0.10 -13.54 2.69
CA LEU A 77 -0.43 -13.62 1.32
C LEU A 77 0.69 -13.44 0.28
N TRP A 78 1.64 -12.54 0.55
CA TRP A 78 2.67 -12.13 -0.40
C TRP A 78 3.98 -12.90 -0.30
N PHE A 79 4.31 -13.44 0.87
CA PHE A 79 5.59 -14.10 1.14
C PHE A 79 5.38 -15.54 1.65
N GLY A 80 6.08 -16.48 1.02
CA GLY A 80 6.14 -17.88 1.42
C GLY A 80 7.11 -18.15 2.57
N GLU A 81 7.15 -19.42 2.99
CA GLU A 81 8.06 -19.87 4.04
C GLU A 81 9.53 -19.70 3.62
N GLY A 82 10.31 -19.00 4.43
CA GLY A 82 11.74 -18.75 4.20
C GLY A 82 12.07 -17.53 3.32
N GLU A 83 11.09 -16.75 2.87
CA GLU A 83 11.33 -15.51 2.11
C GLU A 83 11.54 -14.27 2.99
N LEU A 84 11.13 -14.34 4.26
CA LEU A 84 11.38 -13.31 5.27
C LEU A 84 12.68 -13.65 6.02
N VAL A 85 13.55 -12.64 6.18
CA VAL A 85 14.91 -12.75 6.75
C VAL A 85 14.98 -12.09 8.12
#